data_AF-A0A9P5T8B5-F1
#
_entry.id   AF-A0A9P5T8B5-F1
#
_cell.length_a   1.000
_cell.length_b   1.000
_cell.length_c   1.000
_cell.angle_alpha   90.00
_cell.angle_beta   90.00
_cell.angle_gamma   90.00
#
_symmetry.space_group_name_H-M   'P 1'
#
loop_
_entity.id
_entity.type
_entity.pdbx_description
1 polymer ?
#
loop_
_entity_poly.entity_id
_entity_poly.type
_entity_poly.pdbx_seq_one_letter_code
_entity_poly.pdbx_strand_id
1 'polypeptide(L)'
;MIIVLLATGLVAAAAANPHSVPVVVSPAHRYNHDPNTQALFHPIASLPDIPVPSWTLKAVPTTIYRPRYLQDLHHTPWDPTEVLGPDIEDRHTLSQLARMSGNAYALPGQKNWYEIDSAWNISFPFGWEDQTIGFRGHVFLSSDNNTVILSIKGTTLQGPTSKKDKYNDNLLFSCCCARVDFSWIFSTVCDCFSGHWTCDNRCLTTALVEDSLFYSVGMNLVRNLTIMYPNANVWLVGHSLGGALASLLGTTFGFPAVAFESPGERLAAQRLHLPMPPLSDVSGLPITPVTHVYHNADPIPQGACTGFRSPCASAGYALETRCHLGKSIVYDTVGKTGWRVSLKTHPIKKLILQVLESDEEWEEGREVPLAIEEADCIVRPPRNVLKLSAN
;
A
#
# COMPACT_ATOMS: atom_id res chain seq x y z
N MET A 1 1.72 38.56 56.34
CA MET A 1 1.17 37.51 55.46
C MET A 1 1.84 37.64 54.10
N ILE A 2 2.84 36.81 53.82
CA ILE A 2 3.50 36.72 52.51
C ILE A 2 2.96 35.42 51.89
N ILE A 3 2.23 35.55 50.79
CA ILE A 3 1.71 34.40 50.03
C ILE A 3 2.78 34.02 49.01
N VAL A 4 3.38 32.85 49.20
CA VAL A 4 4.29 32.22 48.23
C VAL A 4 3.43 31.44 47.24
N LEU A 5 3.36 31.89 45.98
CA LEU A 5 2.80 31.10 44.89
C LEU A 5 3.85 30.08 44.43
N LEU A 6 3.58 28.79 44.69
CA LEU A 6 4.27 27.67 44.06
C LEU A 6 3.70 27.46 42.66
N ALA A 7 4.46 27.84 41.64
CA ALA A 7 4.20 27.44 40.26
C ALA A 7 4.68 25.99 40.07
N THR A 8 3.75 25.04 40.06
CA THR A 8 4.02 23.67 39.63
C THR A 8 4.03 23.62 38.10
N GLY A 9 5.23 23.60 37.51
CA GLY A 9 5.39 23.29 36.09
C GLY A 9 5.04 21.82 35.84
N LEU A 10 4.03 21.57 35.01
CA LEU A 10 3.85 20.26 34.40
C LEU A 10 4.96 20.10 33.36
N VAL A 11 5.97 19.28 33.70
CA VAL A 11 6.86 18.70 32.71
C VAL A 11 6.04 17.65 31.97
N ALA A 12 5.74 17.89 30.69
CA ALA A 12 5.17 16.89 29.82
C ALA A 12 6.14 15.70 29.76
N ALA A 13 5.74 14.57 30.31
CA ALA A 13 6.47 13.32 30.14
C ALA A 13 6.42 12.97 28.65
N ALA A 14 7.56 13.02 27.98
CA ALA A 14 7.73 12.43 26.66
C ALA A 14 7.29 10.95 26.76
N ALA A 15 6.27 10.59 26.00
CA ALA A 15 5.86 9.19 25.88
C ALA A 15 7.08 8.40 25.40
N ALA A 16 7.50 7.40 26.18
CA ALA A 16 8.58 6.51 25.80
C ALA A 16 8.15 5.80 24.51
N ASN A 17 8.88 6.04 23.41
CA ASN A 17 8.67 5.29 22.17
C ASN A 17 8.77 3.79 22.49
N PRO A 18 7.80 2.96 22.08
CA PRO A 18 7.92 1.52 22.25
C PRO A 18 9.23 1.07 21.59
N HIS A 19 10.06 0.34 22.33
CA HIS A 19 11.40 -0.03 21.90
C HIS A 19 11.37 -0.69 20.51
N SER A 20 11.88 -0.01 19.48
CA SER A 20 12.03 -0.54 18.13
C SER A 20 12.97 -1.75 18.15
N VAL A 21 12.53 -2.90 17.64
CA VAL A 21 13.31 -4.14 17.62
C VAL A 21 13.86 -4.37 16.20
N PRO A 22 15.17 -4.65 16.04
CA PRO A 22 15.73 -5.01 14.74
C PRO A 22 15.36 -6.45 14.35
N VAL A 23 15.00 -6.68 13.08
CA VAL A 23 14.69 -8.01 12.49
C VAL A 23 15.87 -8.58 11.67
N VAL A 24 16.83 -9.29 12.30
CA VAL A 24 18.12 -9.75 11.68
C VAL A 24 18.03 -11.10 10.97
N VAL A 25 18.71 -11.32 9.81
CA VAL A 25 18.50 -12.54 8.98
C VAL A 25 19.68 -13.24 8.27
N SER A 26 19.67 -14.60 8.25
CA SER A 26 20.49 -15.60 7.53
C SER A 26 19.69 -16.44 6.49
N PRO A 27 20.33 -17.08 5.48
CA PRO A 27 19.64 -17.69 4.32
C PRO A 27 18.98 -19.05 4.58
N ALA A 28 17.78 -19.25 4.03
CA ALA A 28 17.02 -20.51 4.08
C ALA A 28 16.30 -20.83 2.74
N HIS A 29 16.81 -21.82 2.00
CA HIS A 29 16.14 -22.67 0.95
C HIS A 29 16.19 -22.24 -0.53
N ARG A 30 16.22 -23.24 -1.44
CA ARG A 30 16.13 -23.14 -2.92
C ARG A 30 14.81 -23.76 -3.40
N TYR A 31 14.17 -23.15 -4.40
CA TYR A 31 13.02 -23.75 -5.10
C TYR A 31 13.50 -24.53 -6.33
N ASN A 32 12.98 -25.75 -6.53
CA ASN A 32 13.17 -26.55 -7.75
C ASN A 32 11.80 -27.10 -8.18
N HIS A 33 11.41 -26.88 -9.43
CA HIS A 33 10.15 -27.38 -9.98
C HIS A 33 10.37 -28.73 -10.68
N ASP A 34 9.79 -29.81 -10.16
CA ASP A 34 9.57 -31.07 -10.89
C ASP A 34 8.09 -31.17 -11.27
N PRO A 35 7.73 -31.19 -12.57
CA PRO A 35 6.35 -31.20 -13.02
C PRO A 35 5.53 -32.45 -12.66
N ASN A 36 6.13 -33.47 -12.06
CA ASN A 36 5.43 -34.70 -11.67
C ASN A 36 5.28 -34.91 -10.15
N THR A 37 5.66 -33.95 -9.31
CA THR A 37 5.48 -34.05 -7.84
C THR A 37 4.89 -32.77 -7.24
N GLN A 38 4.10 -32.91 -6.16
CA GLN A 38 3.73 -31.78 -5.32
C GLN A 38 4.99 -31.12 -4.78
N ALA A 39 5.00 -29.78 -4.72
CA ALA A 39 6.15 -28.98 -4.32
C ALA A 39 6.81 -29.49 -3.02
N LEU A 40 8.08 -29.85 -3.10
CA LEU A 40 8.88 -30.33 -1.97
C LEU A 40 10.05 -29.40 -1.69
N PHE A 41 10.27 -29.10 -0.41
CA PHE A 41 11.27 -28.17 0.10
C PHE A 41 12.58 -28.90 0.45
N HIS A 42 13.75 -28.32 0.12
CA HIS A 42 15.06 -28.81 0.57
C HIS A 42 15.95 -27.68 1.13
N PRO A 43 16.64 -27.88 2.28
CA PRO A 43 17.54 -26.87 2.87
C PRO A 43 18.87 -26.75 2.12
N ILE A 44 19.43 -25.52 2.06
CA ILE A 44 20.77 -25.24 1.51
C ILE A 44 21.79 -25.19 2.65
N ALA A 45 22.95 -25.84 2.47
CA ALA A 45 24.12 -25.70 3.33
C ALA A 45 24.91 -24.41 3.02
N SER A 46 25.28 -23.66 4.05
CA SER A 46 25.95 -22.35 4.05
C SER A 46 27.40 -22.35 3.51
N LEU A 47 27.81 -21.22 2.90
CA LEU A 47 29.22 -20.81 2.71
C LEU A 47 29.46 -19.43 3.36
N PRO A 48 30.68 -19.11 3.83
CA PRO A 48 30.90 -18.13 4.91
C PRO A 48 31.30 -16.70 4.49
N ASP A 49 30.91 -15.77 5.37
CA ASP A 49 31.52 -14.50 5.82
C ASP A 49 32.13 -13.50 4.81
N ILE A 50 31.31 -12.49 4.47
CA ILE A 50 31.74 -11.12 4.15
C ILE A 50 30.90 -10.17 5.02
N PRO A 51 31.48 -9.24 5.81
CA PRO A 51 30.72 -8.27 6.58
C PRO A 51 30.18 -7.19 5.63
N VAL A 52 28.91 -7.32 5.26
CA VAL A 52 28.13 -6.28 4.59
C VAL A 52 27.48 -5.44 5.69
N PRO A 53 27.56 -4.09 5.68
CA PRO A 53 26.81 -3.28 6.64
C PRO A 53 25.32 -3.59 6.47
N SER A 54 24.72 -4.22 7.48
CA SER A 54 23.32 -4.65 7.47
C SER A 54 22.49 -3.56 8.15
N TRP A 55 21.71 -2.80 7.39
CA TRP A 55 20.73 -1.91 7.98
C TRP A 55 19.40 -2.64 8.14
N THR A 56 19.22 -3.30 9.26
CA THR A 56 18.06 -4.13 9.51
C THR A 56 16.75 -3.31 9.57
N LEU A 57 15.65 -3.80 8.95
CA LEU A 57 14.30 -3.24 9.15
C LEU A 57 13.96 -3.20 10.64
N LYS A 58 13.37 -2.10 11.10
CA LYS A 58 12.85 -1.98 12.46
C LYS A 58 11.39 -2.38 12.50
N ALA A 59 11.01 -3.04 13.59
CA ALA A 59 9.64 -3.37 13.90
C ALA A 59 9.27 -2.84 15.28
N VAL A 60 8.01 -2.49 15.46
CA VAL A 60 7.46 -2.02 16.73
C VAL A 60 6.23 -2.86 17.11
N PRO A 61 6.03 -3.16 18.40
CA PRO A 61 4.75 -3.69 18.88
C PRO A 61 3.61 -2.80 18.40
N THR A 62 2.66 -3.41 17.68
CA THR A 62 1.54 -2.73 17.05
C THR A 62 0.27 -3.49 17.38
N THR A 63 -0.68 -2.79 18.00
CA THR A 63 -2.03 -3.31 18.16
C THR A 63 -2.76 -3.26 16.82
N ILE A 64 -3.11 -4.43 16.28
CA ILE A 64 -3.95 -4.57 15.10
C ILE A 64 -5.29 -5.18 15.49
N TYR A 65 -6.33 -4.94 14.71
CA TYR A 65 -7.60 -5.64 14.84
C TYR A 65 -7.64 -6.76 13.81
N ARG A 66 -7.88 -8.00 14.24
CA ARG A 66 -7.99 -9.15 13.34
C ARG A 66 -9.41 -9.71 13.31
N PRO A 67 -9.93 -10.08 12.13
CA PRO A 67 -11.23 -10.73 12.04
C PRO A 67 -11.12 -12.17 12.59
N ARG A 68 -12.02 -12.56 13.49
CA ARG A 68 -11.99 -13.89 14.11
C ARG A 68 -12.26 -15.03 13.12
N TYR A 69 -13.08 -14.77 12.11
CA TYR A 69 -13.50 -15.75 11.11
C TYR A 69 -13.22 -15.23 9.69
N LEU A 70 -12.12 -15.69 9.09
CA LEU A 70 -11.74 -15.36 7.71
C LEU A 70 -12.68 -15.92 6.63
N GLN A 71 -13.62 -16.79 7.04
CA GLN A 71 -14.57 -17.48 6.17
C GLN A 71 -15.92 -16.74 6.08
N ASP A 72 -16.27 -15.92 7.08
CA ASP A 72 -17.48 -15.08 7.11
C ASP A 72 -17.12 -13.65 7.52
N LEU A 73 -16.53 -12.92 6.58
CA LEU A 73 -16.00 -11.58 6.80
C LEU A 73 -17.11 -10.54 7.06
N HIS A 74 -18.35 -10.77 6.60
CA HIS A 74 -19.40 -9.76 6.67
C HIS A 74 -19.96 -9.52 8.09
N HIS A 75 -19.86 -10.49 9.00
CA HIS A 75 -20.36 -10.38 10.38
C HIS A 75 -19.35 -10.85 11.44
N THR A 76 -18.06 -10.81 11.11
CA THR A 76 -17.02 -11.30 12.02
C THR A 76 -16.68 -10.28 13.11
N PRO A 77 -16.62 -10.68 14.39
CA PRO A 77 -16.06 -9.83 15.44
C PRO A 77 -14.56 -9.64 15.20
N TRP A 78 -14.08 -8.46 15.57
CA TRP A 78 -12.67 -8.09 15.47
C TRP A 78 -12.02 -8.13 16.83
N ASP A 79 -10.90 -8.83 16.93
CA ASP A 79 -10.14 -8.97 18.18
C ASP A 79 -8.85 -8.16 18.10
N PRO A 80 -8.54 -7.33 19.12
CA PRO A 80 -7.24 -6.68 19.21
C PRO A 80 -6.16 -7.75 19.40
N THR A 81 -5.09 -7.64 18.63
CA THR A 81 -3.95 -8.56 18.64
C THR A 81 -2.67 -7.73 18.58
N GLU A 82 -1.70 -8.04 19.44
CA GLU A 82 -0.36 -7.47 19.36
C GLU A 82 0.47 -8.24 18.33
N VAL A 83 1.07 -7.51 17.38
CA VAL A 83 2.03 -8.05 16.41
C VAL A 83 3.24 -7.16 16.33
N LEU A 84 4.32 -7.65 15.73
CA LEU A 84 5.41 -6.77 15.30
C LEU A 84 5.04 -6.19 13.94
N GLY A 85 4.71 -4.90 13.91
CA GLY A 85 4.47 -4.13 12.69
C GLY A 85 5.74 -3.42 12.22
N PRO A 86 5.81 -3.00 10.95
CA PRO A 86 6.93 -2.19 10.48
C PRO A 86 6.99 -0.87 11.24
N ASP A 87 8.19 -0.43 11.61
CA ASP A 87 8.40 0.89 12.21
C ASP A 87 8.24 1.97 11.13
N ILE A 88 7.05 2.56 11.08
CA ILE A 88 6.72 3.61 10.10
C ILE A 88 7.34 4.96 10.45
N GLU A 89 7.91 5.13 11.65
CA GLU A 89 8.65 6.33 12.04
C GLU A 89 10.14 6.27 11.67
N ASP A 90 10.64 5.08 11.31
CA ASP A 90 12.01 4.85 10.86
C ASP A 90 12.13 5.02 9.35
N ARG A 91 12.84 6.06 8.90
CA ARG A 91 12.94 6.39 7.47
C ARG A 91 13.64 5.30 6.67
N HIS A 92 14.62 4.62 7.29
CA HIS A 92 15.31 3.49 6.67
C HIS A 92 14.36 2.32 6.39
N THR A 93 13.51 1.96 7.36
CA THR A 93 12.49 0.92 7.23
C THR A 93 11.54 1.23 6.08
N LEU A 94 11.04 2.47 5.99
CA LEU A 94 10.20 2.89 4.86
C LEU A 94 10.95 2.80 3.52
N SER A 95 12.24 3.19 3.46
CA SER A 95 13.05 3.09 2.24
C SER A 95 13.21 1.64 1.77
N GLN A 96 13.51 0.72 2.67
CA GLN A 96 13.67 -0.69 2.34
C GLN A 96 12.35 -1.36 1.92
N LEU A 97 11.23 -1.05 2.60
CA LEU A 97 9.90 -1.51 2.17
C LEU A 97 9.51 -0.92 0.80
N ALA A 98 9.93 0.31 0.50
CA ALA A 98 9.77 0.89 -0.82
C ALA A 98 10.64 0.17 -1.86
N ARG A 99 11.90 -0.20 -1.54
CA ARG A 99 12.74 -1.04 -2.42
C ARG A 99 12.12 -2.40 -2.69
N MET A 100 11.58 -3.07 -1.67
CA MET A 100 10.83 -4.33 -1.83
C MET A 100 9.61 -4.15 -2.74
N SER A 101 8.89 -3.03 -2.61
CA SER A 101 7.76 -2.66 -3.49
C SER A 101 8.23 -2.39 -4.93
N GLY A 102 9.41 -1.80 -5.11
CA GLY A 102 10.05 -1.63 -6.42
C GLY A 102 10.49 -2.95 -7.04
N ASN A 103 10.97 -3.89 -6.23
CA ASN A 103 11.37 -5.23 -6.65
C ASN A 103 10.20 -6.07 -7.17
N ALA A 104 8.95 -5.78 -6.79
CA ALA A 104 7.76 -6.40 -7.37
C ALA A 104 7.66 -6.23 -8.89
N TYR A 105 8.38 -5.29 -9.49
CA TYR A 105 8.40 -5.02 -10.94
C TYR A 105 9.52 -5.73 -11.70
N ALA A 106 10.39 -6.49 -11.04
CA ALA A 106 11.52 -7.15 -11.67
C ALA A 106 11.84 -8.51 -11.03
N LEU A 107 12.59 -9.36 -11.73
CA LEU A 107 13.23 -10.54 -11.12
C LEU A 107 14.63 -10.17 -10.60
N PRO A 108 15.16 -10.91 -9.61
CA PRO A 108 16.53 -10.74 -9.13
C PRO A 108 17.56 -10.71 -10.27
N GLY A 109 18.51 -9.77 -10.20
CA GLY A 109 19.57 -9.59 -11.21
C GLY A 109 19.18 -8.77 -12.44
N GLN A 110 17.93 -8.32 -12.57
CA GLN A 110 17.52 -7.39 -13.62
C GLN A 110 17.89 -5.94 -13.29
N LYS A 111 17.99 -5.06 -14.30
CA LYS A 111 18.44 -3.66 -14.17
C LYS A 111 17.66 -2.80 -13.15
N ASN A 112 16.40 -3.13 -12.90
CA ASN A 112 15.53 -2.39 -11.99
C ASN A 112 15.32 -3.12 -10.64
N TRP A 113 16.12 -4.15 -10.38
CA TRP A 113 16.19 -4.80 -9.07
C TRP A 113 17.01 -3.93 -8.11
N TYR A 114 16.42 -3.60 -6.97
CA TYR A 114 17.08 -2.93 -5.87
C TYR A 114 17.73 -3.97 -4.96
N GLU A 115 19.01 -3.76 -4.70
CA GLU A 115 19.64 -4.40 -3.55
C GLU A 115 18.93 -3.91 -2.29
N ILE A 116 18.53 -4.89 -1.50
CA ILE A 116 17.95 -4.76 -0.18
C ILE A 116 18.96 -5.33 0.80
N ASP A 117 18.79 -5.04 2.09
CA ASP A 117 19.71 -5.56 3.10
C ASP A 117 19.88 -7.07 2.99
N SER A 118 21.10 -7.56 3.25
CA SER A 118 21.47 -8.98 3.13
C SER A 118 20.54 -9.91 3.93
N ALA A 119 19.90 -9.35 4.94
CA ALA A 119 18.83 -9.92 5.72
C ALA A 119 17.56 -10.29 4.89
N TRP A 120 17.46 -9.94 3.61
CA TRP A 120 16.27 -10.18 2.79
C TRP A 120 16.62 -10.83 1.44
N ASN A 121 17.80 -11.46 1.36
CA ASN A 121 18.33 -12.05 0.13
C ASN A 121 17.50 -13.22 -0.46
N ILE A 122 16.40 -13.63 0.19
CA ILE A 122 15.50 -14.66 -0.31
C ILE A 122 14.13 -14.05 -0.55
N SER A 123 13.80 -13.98 -1.83
CA SER A 123 12.49 -13.56 -2.32
C SER A 123 11.89 -14.65 -3.20
N PHE A 124 10.61 -14.94 -3.03
CA PHE A 124 9.87 -15.88 -3.86
C PHE A 124 9.00 -15.09 -4.86
N PRO A 125 9.32 -15.11 -6.17
CA PRO A 125 8.46 -14.50 -7.17
C PRO A 125 7.15 -15.28 -7.28
N PHE A 126 6.03 -14.57 -7.45
CA PHE A 126 4.75 -15.17 -7.86
C PHE A 126 4.15 -14.43 -9.06
N GLY A 127 3.41 -15.16 -9.91
CA GLY A 127 2.74 -14.60 -11.09
C GLY A 127 3.69 -14.26 -12.24
N TRP A 128 4.96 -14.63 -12.12
CA TRP A 128 6.01 -14.41 -13.12
C TRP A 128 6.14 -15.55 -14.13
N GLU A 129 5.48 -16.68 -13.88
CA GLU A 129 5.51 -17.90 -14.69
C GLU A 129 4.78 -17.71 -16.02
N ASP A 130 3.65 -17.00 -15.99
CA ASP A 130 2.86 -16.67 -17.18
C ASP A 130 2.89 -15.16 -17.41
N GLN A 131 3.44 -14.77 -18.56
CA GLN A 131 3.55 -13.37 -18.95
C GLN A 131 2.18 -12.68 -19.11
N THR A 132 1.09 -13.45 -19.25
CA THR A 132 -0.28 -12.96 -19.34
C THR A 132 -0.94 -12.74 -17.97
N ILE A 133 -0.43 -13.33 -16.88
CA ILE A 133 -0.93 -13.09 -15.53
C ILE A 133 -0.43 -11.71 -15.06
N GLY A 134 -1.37 -10.82 -14.74
CA GLY A 134 -1.09 -9.43 -14.38
C GLY A 134 -0.69 -9.24 -12.92
N PHE A 135 -1.26 -10.06 -12.03
CA PHE A 135 -0.98 -10.02 -10.60
C PHE A 135 0.37 -10.69 -10.30
N ARG A 136 1.35 -9.91 -9.85
CA ARG A 136 2.73 -10.37 -9.61
C ARG A 136 3.30 -9.76 -8.35
N GLY A 137 4.44 -10.28 -7.92
CA GLY A 137 5.21 -9.69 -6.86
C GLY A 137 6.24 -10.65 -6.30
N HIS A 138 6.63 -10.39 -5.05
CA HIS A 138 7.56 -11.21 -4.30
C HIS A 138 7.10 -11.40 -2.87
N VAL A 139 7.43 -12.55 -2.30
CA VAL A 139 7.34 -12.79 -0.86
C VAL A 139 8.76 -12.78 -0.31
N PHE A 140 9.04 -11.89 0.64
CA PHE A 140 10.31 -11.85 1.37
C PHE A 140 10.11 -12.46 2.75
N LEU A 141 11.08 -13.24 3.21
CA LEU A 141 11.04 -13.88 4.51
C LEU A 141 12.20 -13.42 5.38
N SER A 142 11.92 -13.19 6.66
CA SER A 142 12.97 -13.08 7.66
C SER A 142 13.62 -14.44 7.93
N SER A 143 14.83 -14.44 8.47
CA SER A 143 15.67 -15.63 8.78
C SER A 143 15.05 -16.64 9.70
N ASP A 144 14.40 -16.09 10.71
CA ASP A 144 13.76 -16.78 11.79
C ASP A 144 12.37 -17.22 11.35
N ASN A 145 11.99 -16.92 10.09
CA ASN A 145 10.69 -17.17 9.48
C ASN A 145 9.53 -16.58 10.28
N ASN A 146 9.80 -15.57 11.13
CA ASN A 146 8.79 -14.93 11.98
C ASN A 146 8.16 -13.69 11.32
N THR A 147 8.69 -13.22 10.20
CA THR A 147 8.12 -12.09 9.44
C THR A 147 8.10 -12.44 7.95
N VAL A 148 6.93 -12.29 7.35
CA VAL A 148 6.66 -12.50 5.93
C VAL A 148 6.22 -11.17 5.34
N ILE A 149 6.94 -10.67 4.34
CA ILE A 149 6.59 -9.44 3.63
C ILE A 149 6.09 -9.82 2.24
N LEU A 150 4.80 -9.61 1.99
CA LEU A 150 4.21 -9.76 0.66
C LEU A 150 4.29 -8.42 -0.07
N SER A 151 5.14 -8.36 -1.08
CA SER A 151 5.27 -7.21 -1.99
C SER A 151 4.45 -7.42 -3.25
N ILE A 152 3.50 -6.55 -3.51
CA ILE A 152 2.55 -6.65 -4.63
C ILE A 152 2.93 -5.64 -5.72
N LYS A 153 3.04 -6.12 -6.94
CA LYS A 153 3.34 -5.32 -8.13
C LYS A 153 2.16 -4.43 -8.47
N GLY A 154 2.41 -3.16 -8.75
CA GLY A 154 1.45 -2.27 -9.37
C GLY A 154 1.53 -2.23 -10.90
N THR A 155 1.21 -1.08 -11.48
CA THR A 155 0.94 -0.96 -12.91
C THR A 155 2.19 -0.85 -13.76
N THR A 156 2.25 -1.63 -14.83
CA THR A 156 3.24 -1.49 -15.90
C THR A 156 2.63 -0.73 -17.08
N LEU A 157 3.14 0.47 -17.39
CA LEU A 157 2.63 1.30 -18.49
C LEU A 157 2.74 0.63 -19.86
N GLN A 158 3.85 -0.08 -20.10
CA GLN A 158 4.13 -0.78 -21.35
C GLN A 158 4.72 -2.15 -21.03
N GLY A 159 4.05 -3.21 -21.47
CA GLY A 159 4.48 -4.58 -21.25
C GLY A 159 3.33 -5.57 -21.26
N PRO A 160 3.63 -6.87 -21.07
CA PRO A 160 2.65 -7.95 -21.19
C PRO A 160 1.43 -7.81 -20.27
N THR A 161 1.59 -7.22 -19.07
CA THR A 161 0.51 -7.06 -18.09
C THR A 161 -0.26 -5.74 -18.22
N SER A 162 0.25 -4.79 -19.00
CA SER A 162 -0.21 -3.38 -19.03
C SER A 162 -1.72 -3.21 -19.23
N LYS A 163 -2.33 -4.04 -20.08
CA LYS A 163 -3.78 -4.00 -20.33
C LYS A 163 -4.60 -4.42 -19.10
N LYS A 164 -4.16 -5.45 -18.38
CA LYS A 164 -4.84 -5.96 -17.18
C LYS A 164 -4.64 -5.03 -15.99
N ASP A 165 -3.42 -4.49 -15.85
CA ASP A 165 -3.09 -3.51 -14.82
C ASP A 165 -3.99 -2.28 -14.97
N LYS A 166 -4.03 -1.70 -16.19
CA LYS A 166 -4.90 -0.57 -16.54
C LYS A 166 -6.39 -0.83 -16.33
N TYR A 167 -6.86 -2.04 -16.64
CA TYR A 167 -8.25 -2.43 -16.40
C TYR A 167 -8.58 -2.38 -14.89
N ASN A 168 -7.73 -2.96 -14.04
CA ASN A 168 -7.94 -2.97 -12.59
C ASN A 168 -7.81 -1.57 -11.98
N ASP A 169 -6.87 -0.75 -12.44
CA ASP A 169 -6.76 0.66 -12.02
C ASP A 169 -8.06 1.42 -12.25
N ASN A 170 -8.58 1.33 -13.48
CA ASN A 170 -9.79 2.02 -13.85
C ASN A 170 -11.04 1.44 -13.17
N LEU A 171 -11.07 0.14 -12.88
CA LEU A 171 -12.16 -0.50 -12.16
C LEU A 171 -12.21 -0.06 -10.69
N LEU A 172 -11.04 -0.06 -10.02
CA LEU A 172 -10.92 0.25 -8.58
C LEU A 172 -11.03 1.74 -8.28
N PHE A 173 -10.40 2.59 -9.10
CA PHE A 173 -10.16 4.00 -8.75
C PHE A 173 -10.96 5.00 -9.57
N SER A 174 -11.85 4.55 -10.45
CA SER A 174 -12.77 5.46 -11.12
C SER A 174 -14.05 5.68 -10.33
N CYS A 175 -14.61 6.87 -10.44
CA CYS A 175 -15.90 7.20 -9.85
C CYS A 175 -17.05 6.51 -10.61
N CYS A 176 -16.90 6.29 -11.93
CA CYS A 176 -17.96 5.78 -12.80
C CYS A 176 -17.47 4.85 -13.93
N CYS A 177 -16.73 3.79 -13.61
CA CYS A 177 -16.17 2.85 -14.60
C CYS A 177 -15.40 3.53 -15.75
N ALA A 178 -14.63 4.56 -15.37
CA ALA A 178 -13.79 5.36 -16.24
C ALA A 178 -14.52 6.09 -17.39
N ARG A 179 -15.78 6.51 -17.20
CA ARG A 179 -16.47 7.40 -18.15
C ARG A 179 -16.13 8.88 -17.90
N VAL A 180 -15.08 9.37 -18.56
CA VAL A 180 -14.75 10.81 -18.65
C VAL A 180 -14.54 11.21 -20.12
N ASP A 181 -15.28 12.22 -20.59
CA ASP A 181 -15.56 12.43 -22.02
C ASP A 181 -14.51 13.26 -22.80
N PHE A 182 -14.08 12.70 -23.94
CA PHE A 182 -14.02 13.22 -25.34
C PHE A 182 -13.21 12.25 -26.23
N SER A 183 -12.50 11.28 -25.64
CA SER A 183 -11.81 10.18 -26.36
C SER A 183 -12.09 8.76 -25.78
N TRP A 184 -13.15 8.61 -24.97
CA TRP A 184 -13.47 7.40 -24.19
C TRP A 184 -14.81 6.74 -24.59
N ILE A 185 -15.35 7.10 -25.75
CA ILE A 185 -16.69 6.69 -26.23
C ILE A 185 -16.80 5.19 -26.57
N PHE A 186 -15.70 4.44 -26.73
CA PHE A 186 -15.73 3.05 -27.23
C PHE A 186 -15.17 1.97 -26.28
N SER A 187 -14.68 2.31 -25.08
CA SER A 187 -14.19 1.30 -24.11
C SER A 187 -14.42 1.75 -22.68
N THR A 188 -15.53 1.33 -22.12
CA THR A 188 -15.87 1.56 -20.71
C THR A 188 -15.46 0.32 -19.93
N VAL A 189 -14.95 0.50 -18.71
CA VAL A 189 -14.44 -0.64 -17.92
C VAL A 189 -15.58 -1.53 -17.43
N CYS A 190 -16.76 -0.93 -17.27
CA CYS A 190 -18.03 -1.63 -17.06
C CYS A 190 -19.20 -0.79 -17.62
N ASP A 191 -20.38 -1.41 -17.71
CA ASP A 191 -21.60 -0.79 -18.27
C ASP A 191 -22.53 -0.17 -17.21
N CYS A 192 -22.03 0.08 -16.00
CA CYS A 192 -22.83 0.56 -14.86
C CYS A 192 -23.26 2.03 -14.92
N PHE A 193 -23.11 2.70 -16.06
CA PHE A 193 -23.51 4.09 -16.23
C PHE A 193 -25.03 4.21 -16.42
N SER A 194 -25.68 5.03 -15.61
CA SER A 194 -27.14 5.18 -15.61
C SER A 194 -27.63 6.53 -16.18
N GLY A 195 -26.73 7.36 -16.73
CA GLY A 195 -27.05 8.68 -17.29
C GLY A 195 -26.69 9.85 -16.35
N HIS A 196 -26.70 11.09 -16.86
CA HIS A 196 -26.48 12.32 -16.07
C HIS A 196 -25.22 12.34 -15.17
N TRP A 197 -24.11 11.73 -15.61
CA TRP A 197 -22.89 11.57 -14.79
C TRP A 197 -23.09 10.78 -13.50
N THR A 198 -24.07 9.87 -13.51
CA THR A 198 -24.37 8.94 -12.43
C THR A 198 -24.19 7.49 -12.87
N CYS A 199 -23.96 6.63 -11.90
CA CYS A 199 -23.71 5.21 -12.09
C CYS A 199 -24.53 4.43 -11.07
N ASP A 200 -24.95 3.24 -11.46
CA ASP A 200 -25.63 2.32 -10.57
C ASP A 200 -24.63 1.70 -9.59
N ASN A 201 -24.80 1.99 -8.30
CA ASN A 201 -23.86 1.56 -7.28
C ASN A 201 -23.87 0.03 -7.08
N ARG A 202 -25.01 -0.62 -7.28
CA ARG A 202 -25.12 -2.08 -7.17
C ARG A 202 -24.34 -2.75 -8.28
N CYS A 203 -24.48 -2.27 -9.51
CA CYS A 203 -23.73 -2.71 -10.67
C CYS A 203 -22.22 -2.49 -10.45
N LEU A 204 -21.80 -1.32 -9.95
CA LEU A 204 -20.39 -1.04 -9.66
C LEU A 204 -19.80 -2.02 -8.64
N THR A 205 -20.53 -2.31 -7.57
CA THR A 205 -20.17 -3.35 -6.59
C THR A 205 -20.05 -4.72 -7.27
N THR A 206 -21.02 -5.12 -8.10
CA THR A 206 -20.98 -6.40 -8.82
C THR A 206 -19.77 -6.49 -9.74
N ALA A 207 -19.52 -5.48 -10.56
CA ALA A 207 -18.36 -5.44 -11.45
C ALA A 207 -17.05 -5.50 -10.67
N LEU A 208 -16.96 -4.81 -9.53
CA LEU A 208 -15.78 -4.90 -8.67
C LEU A 208 -15.59 -6.30 -8.07
N VAL A 209 -16.64 -6.96 -7.61
CA VAL A 209 -16.51 -8.30 -7.00
C VAL A 209 -16.24 -9.38 -8.05
N GLU A 210 -16.92 -9.32 -9.19
CA GLU A 210 -16.85 -10.34 -10.23
C GLU A 210 -15.65 -10.16 -11.17
N ASP A 211 -15.31 -8.90 -11.50
CA ASP A 211 -14.28 -8.60 -12.49
C ASP A 211 -12.93 -8.16 -11.90
N SER A 212 -12.83 -7.89 -10.57
CA SER A 212 -11.52 -7.62 -9.93
C SER A 212 -10.71 -8.90 -9.75
N LEU A 213 -10.04 -9.28 -10.83
CA LEU A 213 -9.11 -10.41 -10.87
C LEU A 213 -7.99 -10.26 -9.83
N PHE A 214 -7.56 -9.04 -9.51
CA PHE A 214 -6.37 -8.84 -8.68
C PHE A 214 -6.68 -8.95 -7.18
N TYR A 215 -7.82 -8.41 -6.73
CA TYR A 215 -8.19 -8.50 -5.32
C TYR A 215 -8.47 -9.95 -4.90
N SER A 216 -9.22 -10.70 -5.73
CA SER A 216 -9.52 -12.11 -5.47
C SER A 216 -8.27 -13.01 -5.46
N VAL A 217 -7.32 -12.79 -6.37
CA VAL A 217 -6.02 -13.49 -6.36
C VAL A 217 -5.22 -13.16 -5.10
N GLY A 218 -5.18 -11.88 -4.71
CA GLY A 218 -4.53 -11.43 -3.49
C GLY A 218 -5.10 -12.09 -2.22
N MET A 219 -6.42 -12.20 -2.12
CA MET A 219 -7.09 -12.89 -1.01
C MET A 219 -6.61 -14.34 -0.84
N ASN A 220 -6.51 -15.08 -1.95
CA ASN A 220 -6.04 -16.46 -1.93
C ASN A 220 -4.56 -16.55 -1.57
N LEU A 221 -3.73 -15.63 -2.07
CA LEU A 221 -2.30 -15.59 -1.74
C LEU A 221 -2.07 -15.34 -0.25
N VAL A 222 -2.75 -14.35 0.32
CA VAL A 222 -2.64 -14.05 1.76
C VAL A 222 -3.12 -15.24 2.61
N ARG A 223 -4.24 -15.89 2.25
CA ARG A 223 -4.68 -17.12 2.90
C ARG A 223 -3.62 -18.22 2.86
N ASN A 224 -3.02 -18.46 1.70
CA ASN A 224 -1.96 -19.47 1.57
C ASN A 224 -0.74 -19.12 2.44
N LEU A 225 -0.32 -17.86 2.48
CA LEU A 225 0.76 -17.41 3.36
C LEU A 225 0.44 -17.66 4.83
N THR A 226 -0.79 -17.38 5.27
CA THR A 226 -1.19 -17.65 6.67
C THR A 226 -1.27 -19.13 7.01
N ILE A 227 -1.51 -20.00 6.02
CA ILE A 227 -1.47 -21.46 6.21
C ILE A 227 -0.02 -21.95 6.31
N MET A 228 0.87 -21.43 5.46
CA MET A 228 2.28 -21.83 5.43
C MET A 228 3.08 -21.27 6.61
N TYR A 229 2.75 -20.06 7.07
CA TYR A 229 3.45 -19.34 8.14
C TYR A 229 2.45 -18.90 9.23
N PRO A 230 1.84 -19.85 9.97
CA PRO A 230 0.72 -19.56 10.88
C PRO A 230 1.08 -18.64 12.05
N ASN A 231 2.35 -18.60 12.43
CA ASN A 231 2.85 -17.83 13.58
C ASN A 231 3.67 -16.59 13.16
N ALA A 232 3.83 -16.34 11.86
CA ALA A 232 4.60 -15.21 11.39
C ALA A 232 3.79 -13.91 11.40
N ASN A 233 4.46 -12.80 11.64
CA ASN A 233 3.95 -11.47 11.33
C ASN A 233 3.89 -11.33 9.81
N VAL A 234 2.74 -10.90 9.27
CA VAL A 234 2.57 -10.69 7.83
C VAL A 234 2.48 -9.20 7.58
N TRP A 235 3.38 -8.67 6.75
CA TRP A 235 3.36 -7.29 6.28
C TRP A 235 3.03 -7.26 4.79
N LEU A 236 2.18 -6.32 4.39
CA LEU A 236 1.81 -6.13 3.00
C LEU A 236 2.41 -4.84 2.49
N VAL A 237 3.10 -4.88 1.37
CA VAL A 237 3.66 -3.68 0.76
C VAL A 237 3.39 -3.65 -0.73
N GLY A 238 3.38 -2.45 -1.29
CA GLY A 238 3.26 -2.30 -2.73
C GLY A 238 3.29 -0.84 -3.13
N HIS A 239 3.42 -0.62 -4.42
CA HIS A 239 3.43 0.71 -5.01
C HIS A 239 2.30 0.88 -6.04
N SER A 240 1.76 2.10 -6.15
CA SER A 240 0.68 2.41 -7.10
C SER A 240 -0.52 1.47 -6.90
N LEU A 241 -1.02 0.80 -7.96
CA LEU A 241 -2.03 -0.25 -7.86
C LEU A 241 -1.70 -1.34 -6.82
N GLY A 242 -0.43 -1.75 -6.73
CA GLY A 242 0.01 -2.79 -5.78
C GLY A 242 -0.09 -2.32 -4.33
N GLY A 243 0.15 -1.03 -4.08
CA GLY A 243 -0.02 -0.43 -2.75
C GLY A 243 -1.49 -0.39 -2.32
N ALA A 244 -2.39 -0.12 -3.26
CA ALA A 244 -3.82 -0.07 -2.97
C ALA A 244 -4.35 -1.49 -2.70
N LEU A 245 -3.88 -2.48 -3.45
CA LEU A 245 -4.15 -3.89 -3.16
C LEU A 245 -3.60 -4.32 -1.80
N ALA A 246 -2.39 -3.89 -1.44
CA ALA A 246 -1.83 -4.13 -0.11
C ALA A 246 -2.68 -3.49 1.00
N SER A 247 -3.18 -2.26 0.82
CA SER A 247 -4.10 -1.60 1.75
C SER A 247 -5.43 -2.35 1.89
N LEU A 248 -6.07 -2.69 0.76
CA LEU A 248 -7.35 -3.42 0.76
C LEU A 248 -7.21 -4.79 1.44
N LEU A 249 -6.16 -5.55 1.12
CA LEU A 249 -5.90 -6.84 1.75
C LEU A 249 -5.51 -6.69 3.22
N GLY A 250 -4.71 -5.70 3.56
CA GLY A 250 -4.28 -5.41 4.94
C GLY A 250 -5.48 -5.09 5.82
N THR A 251 -6.39 -4.28 5.30
CA THR A 251 -7.68 -3.99 5.94
C THR A 251 -8.51 -5.26 6.10
N THR A 252 -8.64 -6.09 5.06
CA THR A 252 -9.46 -7.30 5.09
C THR A 252 -8.99 -8.34 6.12
N PHE A 253 -7.67 -8.55 6.25
CA PHE A 253 -7.10 -9.55 7.14
C PHE A 253 -6.62 -9.00 8.49
N GLY A 254 -6.63 -7.68 8.65
CA GLY A 254 -6.06 -6.99 9.81
C GLY A 254 -4.52 -6.96 9.81
N PHE A 255 -3.86 -7.08 8.66
CA PHE A 255 -2.39 -7.10 8.59
C PHE A 255 -1.80 -5.71 8.35
N PRO A 256 -0.66 -5.38 8.99
CA PRO A 256 0.08 -4.15 8.69
C PRO A 256 0.36 -4.01 7.20
N ALA A 257 0.01 -2.86 6.62
CA ALA A 257 0.26 -2.56 5.22
C ALA A 257 0.93 -1.19 5.04
N VAL A 258 1.94 -1.13 4.16
CA VAL A 258 2.60 0.12 3.76
C VAL A 258 2.45 0.31 2.24
N ALA A 259 1.68 1.32 1.85
CA ALA A 259 1.31 1.59 0.46
C ALA A 259 2.04 2.83 -0.07
N PHE A 260 2.90 2.65 -1.08
CA PHE A 260 3.73 3.73 -1.64
C PHE A 260 3.11 4.35 -2.89
N GLU A 261 3.02 5.69 -2.94
CA GLU A 261 2.45 6.45 -4.08
C GLU A 261 1.14 5.84 -4.62
N SER A 262 0.27 5.40 -3.71
CA SER A 262 -0.90 4.61 -4.07
C SER A 262 -2.15 5.49 -4.25
N PRO A 263 -3.04 5.21 -5.22
CA PRO A 263 -4.31 5.93 -5.34
C PRO A 263 -5.21 5.69 -4.12
N GLY A 264 -6.03 6.68 -3.76
CA GLY A 264 -6.99 6.55 -2.66
C GLY A 264 -8.01 5.43 -2.87
N GLU A 265 -7.96 4.40 -2.04
CA GLU A 265 -8.70 3.14 -2.21
C GLU A 265 -9.92 3.01 -1.28
N ARG A 266 -10.22 4.02 -0.45
CA ARG A 266 -11.36 3.97 0.50
C ARG A 266 -12.70 3.78 -0.19
N LEU A 267 -12.89 4.35 -1.39
CA LEU A 267 -14.11 4.12 -2.19
C LEU A 267 -14.20 2.67 -2.69
N ALA A 268 -13.08 2.10 -3.12
CA ALA A 268 -13.02 0.70 -3.57
C ALA A 268 -13.35 -0.24 -2.40
N ALA A 269 -12.81 0.03 -1.21
CA ALA A 269 -13.10 -0.75 -0.01
C ALA A 269 -14.61 -0.77 0.34
N GLN A 270 -15.27 0.39 0.25
CA GLN A 270 -16.73 0.49 0.46
C GLN A 270 -17.51 -0.32 -0.57
N ARG A 271 -17.13 -0.25 -1.85
CA ARG A 271 -17.81 -0.95 -2.93
C ARG A 271 -17.59 -2.47 -2.89
N LEU A 272 -16.40 -2.91 -2.45
CA LEU A 272 -16.08 -4.31 -2.22
C LEU A 272 -16.73 -4.88 -0.94
N HIS A 273 -17.43 -4.03 -0.16
CA HIS A 273 -18.00 -4.41 1.12
C HIS A 273 -16.98 -5.08 2.04
N LEU A 274 -15.78 -4.50 2.11
CA LEU A 274 -14.72 -5.06 2.94
C LEU A 274 -15.18 -5.16 4.39
N PRO A 275 -14.75 -6.21 5.09
CA PRO A 275 -14.92 -6.26 6.53
C PRO A 275 -14.09 -5.13 7.12
N MET A 276 -14.73 -4.26 7.92
CA MET A 276 -14.06 -3.12 8.51
C MET A 276 -13.83 -3.35 10.01
N PRO A 277 -12.65 -2.99 10.53
CA PRO A 277 -12.39 -2.99 11.97
C PRO A 277 -13.26 -1.94 12.68
N PRO A 278 -13.29 -1.97 14.04
CA PRO A 278 -14.01 -0.97 14.81
C PRO A 278 -13.61 0.47 14.45
N LEU A 279 -14.54 1.40 14.65
CA LEU A 279 -14.28 2.82 14.46
C LEU A 279 -13.46 3.38 15.62
N SER A 280 -12.56 4.30 15.31
CA SER A 280 -11.87 5.14 16.28
C SER A 280 -12.86 6.14 16.89
N ASP A 281 -12.90 6.22 18.22
CA ASP A 281 -13.72 7.20 18.93
C ASP A 281 -13.30 8.65 18.65
N VAL A 282 -12.05 8.85 18.20
CA VAL A 282 -11.48 10.19 17.95
C VAL A 282 -11.80 10.69 16.55
N SER A 283 -11.54 9.87 15.52
CA SER A 283 -11.67 10.27 14.12
C SER A 283 -12.97 9.79 13.45
N GLY A 284 -13.69 8.85 14.07
CA GLY A 284 -14.86 8.21 13.48
C GLY A 284 -14.55 7.33 12.27
N LEU A 285 -13.27 7.05 11.99
CA LEU A 285 -12.82 6.18 10.90
C LEU A 285 -12.46 4.77 11.40
N PRO A 286 -12.55 3.73 10.54
CA PRO A 286 -12.10 2.38 10.90
C PRO A 286 -10.61 2.36 11.26
N ILE A 287 -10.26 1.66 12.34
CA ILE A 287 -8.88 1.51 12.81
C ILE A 287 -8.16 0.46 11.95
N THR A 288 -7.72 0.85 10.76
CA THR A 288 -6.99 -0.04 9.84
C THR A 288 -5.47 0.09 10.06
N PRO A 289 -4.71 -1.01 10.02
CA PRO A 289 -3.25 -0.98 10.19
C PRO A 289 -2.54 -0.63 8.87
N VAL A 290 -3.02 0.40 8.18
CA VAL A 290 -2.53 0.82 6.87
C VAL A 290 -1.83 2.18 6.99
N THR A 291 -0.65 2.29 6.39
CA THR A 291 0.07 3.56 6.24
C THR A 291 0.39 3.81 4.77
N HIS A 292 -0.06 4.94 4.26
CA HIS A 292 0.26 5.44 2.92
C HIS A 292 1.48 6.33 3.00
N VAL A 293 2.43 6.15 2.09
CA VAL A 293 3.69 6.93 2.05
C VAL A 293 3.84 7.50 0.65
N TYR A 294 3.79 8.83 0.55
CA TYR A 294 3.87 9.49 -0.75
C TYR A 294 4.39 10.92 -0.65
N HIS A 295 4.71 11.52 -1.80
CA HIS A 295 5.10 12.91 -1.88
C HIS A 295 4.08 13.78 -2.65
N ASN A 296 3.93 15.04 -2.26
CA ASN A 296 2.90 15.93 -2.84
C ASN A 296 3.20 16.44 -4.27
N ALA A 297 4.32 16.07 -4.88
CA ALA A 297 4.51 16.25 -6.33
C ALA A 297 3.89 15.13 -7.18
N ASP A 298 3.46 14.01 -6.59
CA ASP A 298 2.76 12.96 -7.32
C ASP A 298 1.25 13.24 -7.36
N PRO A 299 0.63 13.43 -8.54
CA PRO A 299 -0.80 13.67 -8.65
C PRO A 299 -1.68 12.44 -8.37
N ILE A 300 -1.13 11.22 -8.34
CA ILE A 300 -1.91 9.98 -8.17
C ILE A 300 -2.46 9.81 -6.75
N PRO A 301 -1.63 9.72 -5.69
CA PRO A 301 -2.15 9.59 -4.32
C PRO A 301 -3.00 10.79 -3.91
N GLN A 302 -2.68 11.99 -4.39
CA GLN A 302 -3.47 13.18 -4.11
C GLN A 302 -4.87 13.17 -4.75
N GLY A 303 -5.16 12.26 -5.69
CA GLY A 303 -6.36 12.30 -6.51
C GLY A 303 -6.45 13.59 -7.36
N ALA A 304 -5.29 14.17 -7.70
CA ALA A 304 -5.20 15.36 -8.56
C ALA A 304 -5.17 14.97 -10.05
N CYS A 305 -5.14 13.68 -10.36
CA CYS A 305 -5.06 13.15 -11.72
C CYS A 305 -6.42 13.03 -12.44
N THR A 306 -7.33 13.99 -12.23
CA THR A 306 -8.75 13.89 -12.62
C THR A 306 -9.14 14.77 -13.80
N GLY A 307 -10.16 14.32 -14.56
CA GLY A 307 -10.74 15.04 -15.70
C GLY A 307 -10.06 14.78 -17.05
N PHE A 308 -10.75 15.14 -18.14
CA PHE A 308 -10.34 14.82 -19.53
C PHE A 308 -8.96 15.39 -19.93
N ARG A 309 -8.56 16.53 -19.37
CA ARG A 309 -7.26 17.16 -19.63
C ARG A 309 -6.15 16.70 -18.69
N SER A 310 -6.41 15.73 -17.81
CA SER A 310 -5.41 15.26 -16.86
C SER A 310 -4.32 14.46 -17.57
N PRO A 311 -3.10 14.44 -17.02
CA PRO A 311 -2.03 13.63 -17.57
C PRO A 311 -2.34 12.13 -17.46
N CYS A 312 -3.15 11.69 -16.48
CA CYS A 312 -3.62 10.30 -16.38
C CYS A 312 -4.62 9.97 -17.48
N ALA A 313 -5.58 10.85 -17.75
CA ALA A 313 -6.56 10.66 -18.81
C ALA A 313 -5.89 10.51 -20.18
N SER A 314 -4.81 11.27 -20.43
CA SER A 314 -3.99 11.16 -21.65
C SER A 314 -3.28 9.81 -21.78
N ALA A 315 -2.96 9.15 -20.65
CA ALA A 315 -2.44 7.78 -20.60
C ALA A 315 -3.56 6.70 -20.54
N GLY A 316 -4.83 7.14 -20.53
CA GLY A 316 -6.01 6.30 -20.48
C GLY A 316 -6.35 5.76 -19.08
N TYR A 317 -5.95 6.45 -18.02
CA TYR A 317 -6.30 6.12 -16.65
C TYR A 317 -7.35 7.10 -16.10
N ALA A 318 -8.35 6.57 -15.40
CA ALA A 318 -9.38 7.32 -14.69
C ALA A 318 -9.22 7.12 -13.17
N LEU A 319 -8.15 7.66 -12.62
CA LEU A 319 -7.83 7.65 -11.19
C LEU A 319 -8.50 8.85 -10.52
N GLU A 320 -9.77 8.69 -10.19
CA GLU A 320 -10.66 9.75 -9.69
C GLU A 320 -10.83 9.76 -8.18
N THR A 321 -10.39 8.70 -7.52
CA THR A 321 -10.42 8.59 -6.07
C THR A 321 -9.24 9.28 -5.40
N ARG A 322 -9.41 9.66 -4.14
CA ARG A 322 -8.43 10.47 -3.38
C ARG A 322 -8.29 10.14 -1.90
N CYS A 323 -9.22 9.38 -1.34
CA CYS A 323 -9.26 9.12 0.09
C CYS A 323 -8.66 7.74 0.39
N HIS A 324 -7.70 7.69 1.32
CA HIS A 324 -6.99 6.47 1.70
C HIS A 324 -7.55 5.83 2.97
N LEU A 325 -7.34 4.54 3.21
CA LEU A 325 -7.59 3.93 4.51
C LEU A 325 -6.40 4.18 5.46
N GLY A 326 -6.66 4.18 6.76
CA GLY A 326 -5.61 4.37 7.77
C GLY A 326 -4.98 5.76 7.73
N LYS A 327 -3.65 5.81 7.80
CA LYS A 327 -2.86 7.05 7.93
C LYS A 327 -2.04 7.33 6.68
N SER A 328 -1.72 8.60 6.45
CA SER A 328 -0.86 9.07 5.36
C SER A 328 0.35 9.82 5.92
N ILE A 329 1.55 9.45 5.48
CA ILE A 329 2.81 10.18 5.63
C ILE A 329 3.08 10.89 4.30
N VAL A 330 3.06 12.22 4.33
CA VAL A 330 3.16 13.05 3.11
C VAL A 330 4.43 13.89 3.12
N TYR A 331 5.31 13.65 2.16
CA TYR A 331 6.55 14.42 1.98
C TYR A 331 6.29 15.67 1.12
N ASP A 332 6.60 16.86 1.66
CA ASP A 332 6.38 18.16 0.99
C ASP A 332 7.48 18.50 -0.03
N THR A 333 7.58 17.70 -1.10
CA THR A 333 8.50 17.95 -2.23
C THR A 333 8.19 19.24 -3.02
N VAL A 334 6.93 19.66 -3.11
CA VAL A 334 6.56 20.89 -3.82
C VAL A 334 7.05 22.12 -3.06
N GLY A 335 6.77 22.19 -1.76
CA GLY A 335 7.13 23.33 -0.91
C GLY A 335 8.61 23.37 -0.57
N LYS A 336 9.23 22.24 -0.22
CA LYS A 336 10.63 22.21 0.23
C LYS A 336 11.64 22.20 -0.90
N THR A 337 11.37 21.47 -1.99
CA THR A 337 12.37 21.27 -3.07
C THR A 337 11.94 21.86 -4.41
N GLY A 338 10.76 22.49 -4.48
CA GLY A 338 10.26 23.16 -5.69
C GLY A 338 9.86 22.20 -6.81
N TRP A 339 9.60 20.93 -6.49
CA TRP A 339 9.16 19.96 -7.48
C TRP A 339 7.84 20.39 -8.11
N ARG A 340 7.72 20.15 -9.42
CA ARG A 340 6.45 20.35 -10.13
C ARG A 340 5.60 19.09 -10.01
N VAL A 341 4.32 19.27 -9.75
CA VAL A 341 3.35 18.17 -9.78
C VAL A 341 3.35 17.53 -11.16
N SER A 342 3.67 16.23 -11.23
CA SER A 342 3.91 15.56 -12.52
C SER A 342 3.81 14.03 -12.42
N LEU A 343 3.26 13.37 -13.44
CA LEU A 343 3.34 11.90 -13.53
C LEU A 343 4.76 11.37 -13.66
N LYS A 344 5.74 12.22 -14.00
CA LYS A 344 7.15 11.82 -14.05
C LYS A 344 7.76 11.63 -12.65
N THR A 345 7.10 12.12 -11.61
CA THR A 345 7.55 11.93 -10.22
C THR A 345 6.92 10.71 -9.56
N HIS A 346 5.84 10.16 -10.12
CA HIS A 346 5.19 8.92 -9.63
C HIS A 346 6.09 7.68 -9.53
N PRO A 347 7.04 7.40 -10.45
CA PRO A 347 7.80 6.15 -10.39
C PRO A 347 8.49 5.98 -9.03
N ILE A 348 8.27 4.85 -8.36
CA ILE A 348 8.81 4.55 -7.02
C ILE A 348 10.29 4.86 -6.82
N LYS A 349 11.11 4.76 -7.88
CA LYS A 349 12.51 5.14 -7.87
C LYS A 349 12.74 6.58 -7.41
N LYS A 350 11.82 7.50 -7.74
CA LYS A 350 11.84 8.90 -7.32
C LYS A 350 11.61 9.03 -5.83
N LEU A 351 10.58 8.36 -5.30
CA LEU A 351 10.33 8.32 -3.87
C LEU A 351 11.54 7.74 -3.10
N ILE A 352 12.07 6.59 -3.53
CA ILE A 352 13.21 5.94 -2.84
C ILE A 352 14.43 6.87 -2.86
N LEU A 353 14.94 7.19 -4.05
CA LEU A 353 16.27 7.80 -4.17
C LEU A 353 16.30 9.31 -3.89
N GLN A 354 15.18 10.01 -4.02
CA GLN A 354 15.15 11.47 -3.94
C GLN A 354 14.31 12.00 -2.78
N VAL A 355 13.60 11.14 -2.05
CA VAL A 355 12.79 11.52 -0.88
C VAL A 355 13.24 10.74 0.35
N LEU A 356 13.08 9.40 0.33
CA LEU A 356 13.38 8.55 1.48
C LEU A 356 14.88 8.44 1.78
N GLU A 357 15.72 8.40 0.74
CA GLU A 357 17.19 8.35 0.87
C GLU A 357 17.86 9.71 0.69
N SER A 358 17.08 10.79 0.74
CA SER A 358 17.62 12.14 0.71
C SER A 358 18.12 12.60 2.08
N ASP A 359 19.07 13.53 2.08
CA ASP A 359 19.53 14.21 3.30
C ASP A 359 18.59 15.35 3.74
N GLU A 360 17.47 15.52 3.05
CA GLU A 360 16.51 16.58 3.36
C GLU A 360 15.80 16.33 4.69
N GLU A 361 15.64 17.39 5.48
CA GLU A 361 14.83 17.40 6.70
C GLU A 361 13.39 17.74 6.31
N TRP A 362 12.50 16.73 6.35
CA TRP A 362 11.12 16.88 5.92
C TRP A 362 10.20 17.47 7.01
N GLU A 363 10.47 17.21 8.28
CA GLU A 363 9.77 17.78 9.43
C GLU A 363 10.76 17.93 10.59
N GLU A 364 10.75 19.08 11.28
CA GLU A 364 11.73 19.39 12.31
C GLU A 364 11.65 18.36 13.46
N GLY A 365 12.79 17.75 13.78
CA GLY A 365 12.89 16.78 14.88
C GLY A 365 12.26 15.41 14.62
N ARG A 366 11.92 15.08 13.36
CA ARG A 366 11.42 13.76 12.96
C ARG A 366 12.20 13.20 11.76
N GLU A 367 12.40 11.89 11.74
CA GLU A 367 12.98 11.22 10.56
C GLU A 367 11.98 11.15 9.39
N VAL A 368 10.69 11.03 9.70
CA VAL A 368 9.59 10.99 8.73
C VAL A 368 8.49 11.98 9.14
N PRO A 369 7.76 12.58 8.18
CA PRO A 369 6.60 13.41 8.50
C PRO A 369 5.57 12.67 9.34
N LEU A 370 4.79 13.41 10.14
CA LEU A 370 3.74 12.82 10.96
C LEU A 370 2.72 12.04 10.11
N ALA A 371 2.39 10.81 10.54
CA ALA A 371 1.34 10.00 9.93
C ALA A 371 -0.05 10.50 10.39
N ILE A 372 -0.88 10.96 9.45
CA ILE A 372 -2.17 11.62 9.74
C ILE A 372 -3.32 10.84 9.08
N GLU A 373 -4.43 10.67 9.81
CA GLU A 373 -5.66 10.11 9.26
C GLU A 373 -6.42 11.14 8.41
N GLU A 374 -6.95 10.69 7.28
CA GLU A 374 -7.71 11.54 6.35
C GLU A 374 -9.20 11.61 6.75
N ALA A 375 -9.48 12.14 7.95
CA ALA A 375 -10.82 12.25 8.54
C ALA A 375 -11.78 13.12 7.69
N ASP A 376 -11.31 14.26 7.19
CA ASP A 376 -12.12 15.20 6.41
C ASP A 376 -12.21 14.83 4.91
N CYS A 377 -11.67 13.69 4.51
CA CYS A 377 -11.66 13.29 3.11
C CYS A 377 -13.04 12.76 2.68
N ILE A 378 -13.70 13.51 1.81
CA ILE A 378 -15.02 13.14 1.30
C ILE A 378 -14.87 12.10 0.19
N VAL A 379 -15.29 10.87 0.50
CA VAL A 379 -15.52 9.75 -0.42
C VAL A 379 -16.82 10.01 -1.18
N ARG A 380 -16.83 10.96 -2.10
CA ARG A 380 -17.93 11.12 -3.06
C ARG A 380 -17.37 11.32 -4.45
N PRO A 381 -17.99 10.73 -5.49
CA PRO A 381 -17.81 11.26 -6.83
C PRO A 381 -18.23 12.74 -6.79
N PRO A 382 -17.53 13.65 -7.46
CA PRO A 382 -17.92 15.05 -7.48
C PRO A 382 -19.36 15.16 -7.99
N ARG A 383 -20.33 15.36 -7.08
CA ARG A 383 -21.60 15.96 -7.47
C ARG A 383 -21.21 17.35 -7.94
N ASN A 384 -21.45 17.63 -9.22
CA ASN A 384 -21.34 18.95 -9.84
C ASN A 384 -21.36 20.06 -8.79
N VAL A 385 -20.18 20.56 -8.43
CA VAL A 385 -20.04 21.89 -7.83
C VAL A 385 -20.21 22.87 -8.99
N LEU A 386 -21.41 22.90 -9.55
CA LEU A 386 -21.96 24.05 -10.26
C LEU A 386 -22.93 24.72 -9.29
N LYS A 387 -22.35 25.22 -8.19
CA LYS A 387 -22.92 26.33 -7.42
C LYS A 387 -21.79 27.30 -7.11
N LEU A 388 -21.57 28.22 -8.05
CA LEU A 388 -20.97 29.55 -7.92
C LEU A 388 -21.56 30.32 -9.12
N SER A 389 -22.71 30.97 -8.98
CA SER A 389 -22.94 32.31 -8.43
C SER A 389 -22.62 33.45 -9.41
N ALA A 390 -23.66 34.25 -9.70
CA ALA A 390 -23.66 35.60 -10.28
C ALA A 390 -23.17 35.71 -11.75
N ASN A 391 -23.84 36.37 -12.69
CA ASN A 391 -24.92 37.36 -12.71
C ASN A 391 -25.84 37.09 -13.91
#